data_AF-A0A543JJP4-F1
#
_entry.id   AF-A0A543JJP4-F1
#
_cell.length_a   1.000
_cell.length_b   1.000
_cell.length_c   1.000
_cell.angle_alpha   90.00
_cell.angle_beta   90.00
_cell.angle_gamma   90.00
#
_symmetry.space_group_name_H-M   'P 1'
#
loop_
_entity.id
_entity.type
_entity.pdbx_description
1 polymer ?
#
loop_
_entity_poly.entity_id
_entity_poly.type
_entity_poly.pdbx_seq_one_letter_code
_entity_poly.pdbx_strand_id
1 'polypeptide(L)'
;MNPRTTLAAVAVLLSTVACGGPAESPAAPTSGGSALPTTAPAVGPSRGGPLDGLDPCGLLTKAEAEQITGAQTAEPVVEQLGAARVCTFSPEQALLGVGIRTTSGLDQVQSNGNVVRELVVGRHQAKQSVGATGSCGIFLGVTASSRVDVVLNSGSPTEDPCPLAMRVAELVEPRLP
;
A
#
# COMPACT_ATOMS: atom_id res chain seq x y z
N MET A 1 -27.78 11.60 -45.79
CA MET A 1 -26.50 11.93 -46.45
C MET A 1 -25.56 10.76 -46.23
N ASN A 2 -25.18 10.09 -47.33
CA ASN A 2 -24.40 8.85 -47.32
C ASN A 2 -22.92 9.09 -46.96
N PRO A 3 -22.25 8.06 -46.41
CA PRO A 3 -20.86 8.11 -45.99
C PRO A 3 -19.89 7.91 -47.16
N ARG A 4 -18.70 8.50 -47.07
CA ARG A 4 -17.56 8.23 -47.95
C ARG A 4 -16.30 8.09 -47.10
N THR A 5 -15.86 6.86 -46.87
CA THR A 5 -14.47 6.57 -46.49
C THR A 5 -14.04 5.29 -47.18
N THR A 6 -13.03 5.46 -48.02
CA THR A 6 -12.45 4.56 -49.01
C THR A 6 -11.60 3.45 -48.39
N LEU A 7 -11.72 2.23 -48.93
CA LEU A 7 -10.80 1.11 -48.74
C LEU A 7 -9.44 1.36 -49.42
N ALA A 8 -8.36 0.92 -48.78
CA ALA A 8 -7.14 0.50 -49.47
C ALA A 8 -6.54 -0.71 -48.73
N ALA A 9 -6.29 -1.79 -49.47
CA ALA A 9 -5.77 -3.07 -49.00
C ALA A 9 -4.58 -3.46 -49.87
N VAL A 10 -3.43 -3.86 -49.28
CA VAL A 10 -2.31 -4.68 -49.80
C VAL A 10 -1.37 -4.97 -48.60
N ALA A 11 -0.57 -6.02 -48.44
CA ALA A 11 -0.66 -7.49 -48.54
C ALA A 11 0.78 -8.04 -48.28
N VAL A 12 0.91 -9.08 -47.43
CA VAL A 12 1.93 -10.16 -47.42
C VAL A 12 3.39 -9.85 -47.01
N LEU A 13 3.95 -10.66 -46.08
CA LEU A 13 5.11 -11.57 -46.30
C LEU A 13 5.44 -12.42 -45.04
N LEU A 14 5.45 -13.74 -45.22
CA LEU A 14 5.96 -14.78 -44.30
C LEU A 14 7.49 -14.82 -44.33
N SER A 15 8.15 -15.18 -43.23
CA SER A 15 9.51 -15.75 -43.24
C SER A 15 9.77 -16.64 -42.02
N THR A 16 9.90 -17.94 -42.27
CA THR A 16 10.37 -19.00 -41.37
C THR A 16 11.88 -19.23 -41.55
N VAL A 17 12.64 -19.39 -40.46
CA VAL A 17 14.03 -19.89 -40.43
C VAL A 17 14.12 -20.77 -39.16
N ALA A 18 14.31 -22.09 -39.11
CA ALA A 18 15.10 -23.11 -39.82
C ALA A 18 16.53 -23.34 -39.27
N CYS A 19 16.73 -24.56 -38.75
CA CYS A 19 17.96 -25.34 -38.50
C CYS A 19 18.89 -24.96 -37.32
N GLY A 20 19.49 -25.90 -36.57
CA GLY A 20 19.57 -27.37 -36.70
C GLY A 20 20.29 -28.05 -35.50
N GLY A 21 20.16 -29.38 -35.40
CA GLY A 21 20.86 -30.29 -34.44
C GLY A 21 22.33 -30.57 -34.83
N PRO A 22 23.06 -31.58 -34.26
CA PRO A 22 22.69 -32.96 -33.88
C PRO A 22 23.13 -33.33 -32.41
N ALA A 23 22.98 -34.52 -31.79
CA ALA A 23 23.16 -35.92 -32.21
C ALA A 23 22.53 -36.95 -31.21
N GLU A 24 22.26 -38.17 -31.70
CA GLU A 24 21.77 -39.39 -30.99
C GLU A 24 22.82 -40.05 -30.07
N SER A 25 22.51 -40.39 -28.79
CA SER A 25 22.06 -41.70 -28.20
C SER A 25 23.22 -42.60 -27.71
N PRO A 26 23.12 -43.56 -26.73
CA PRO A 26 21.97 -44.09 -25.96
C PRO A 26 22.18 -44.36 -24.43
N ALA A 27 21.10 -44.80 -23.76
CA ALA A 27 21.03 -45.80 -22.65
C ALA A 27 20.57 -45.40 -21.22
N ALA A 28 19.40 -45.94 -20.87
CA ALA A 28 18.96 -46.62 -19.62
C ALA A 28 18.64 -45.83 -18.33
N PRO A 29 17.68 -46.34 -17.51
CA PRO A 29 16.93 -45.57 -16.52
C PRO A 29 17.47 -45.73 -15.08
N THR A 30 17.42 -44.65 -14.29
CA THR A 30 17.55 -44.74 -12.83
C THR A 30 16.65 -43.73 -12.14
N SER A 31 15.82 -44.27 -11.24
CA SER A 31 14.95 -43.56 -10.31
C SER A 31 15.69 -42.50 -9.49
N GLY A 32 15.05 -41.37 -9.26
CA GLY A 32 15.50 -40.36 -8.31
C GLY A 32 14.59 -39.14 -8.36
N GLY A 33 13.71 -38.98 -7.37
CA GLY A 33 12.81 -37.84 -7.29
C GLY A 33 13.57 -36.52 -7.22
N SER A 34 13.11 -35.52 -7.97
CA SER A 34 13.52 -34.14 -7.79
C SER A 34 12.40 -33.24 -8.29
N ALA A 35 11.68 -32.61 -7.35
CA ALA A 35 10.71 -31.58 -7.66
C ALA A 35 11.40 -30.40 -8.34
N LEU A 36 10.81 -29.88 -9.42
CA LEU A 36 11.26 -28.65 -10.05
C LEU A 36 11.04 -27.47 -9.08
N PRO A 37 12.03 -26.58 -8.84
CA PRO A 37 11.74 -25.31 -8.20
C PRO A 37 11.09 -24.38 -9.23
N THR A 38 9.80 -24.10 -9.03
CA THR A 38 9.13 -22.95 -9.64
C THR A 38 9.93 -21.69 -9.27
N THR A 39 10.54 -21.06 -10.27
CA THR A 39 11.28 -19.81 -10.08
C THR A 39 10.25 -18.68 -9.99
N ALA A 40 9.93 -18.24 -8.78
CA ALA A 40 9.21 -16.99 -8.56
C ALA A 40 10.10 -15.81 -8.97
N PRO A 41 9.55 -14.68 -9.46
CA PRO A 41 10.35 -13.49 -9.74
C PRO A 41 11.03 -13.03 -8.44
N ALA A 42 12.35 -12.90 -8.46
CA ALA A 42 13.09 -12.34 -7.34
C ALA A 42 12.72 -10.86 -7.19
N VAL A 43 12.03 -10.53 -6.10
CA VAL A 43 11.95 -9.15 -5.62
C VAL A 43 13.39 -8.74 -5.31
N GLY A 44 13.89 -7.71 -6.00
CA GLY A 44 15.22 -7.15 -5.73
C GLY A 44 15.36 -6.76 -4.25
N PRO A 45 16.59 -6.66 -3.72
CA PRO A 45 16.80 -6.36 -2.31
C PRO A 45 16.07 -5.06 -1.97
N SER A 46 15.16 -5.13 -0.99
CA SER A 46 14.68 -3.93 -0.31
C SER A 46 15.92 -3.20 0.18
N ARG A 47 16.17 -2.00 -0.34
CA ARG A 47 17.14 -1.09 0.27
C ARG A 47 16.57 -0.72 1.62
N GLY A 48 16.94 -1.48 2.64
CA GLY A 48 16.49 -1.37 4.02
C GLY A 48 16.24 0.08 4.43
N GLY A 49 14.98 0.45 4.64
CA GLY A 49 14.56 1.75 5.16
C GLY A 49 14.18 1.67 6.64
N PRO A 50 14.08 2.80 7.36
CA PRO A 50 13.75 2.83 8.79
C PRO A 50 12.41 2.18 9.16
N LEU A 51 11.51 2.02 8.20
CA LEU A 51 10.19 1.40 8.37
C LEU A 51 10.12 -0.05 7.89
N ASP A 52 11.21 -0.60 7.34
CA ASP A 52 11.23 -1.97 6.85
C ASP A 52 11.15 -2.96 8.03
N GLY A 53 10.26 -3.94 7.92
CA GLY A 53 10.04 -4.95 8.96
C GLY A 53 9.23 -4.47 10.16
N LEU A 54 8.88 -3.19 10.26
CA LEU A 54 8.06 -2.66 11.35
C LEU A 54 6.61 -3.18 11.25
N ASP A 55 6.03 -3.64 12.34
CA ASP A 55 4.64 -4.13 12.35
C ASP A 55 3.66 -2.95 12.49
N PRO A 56 2.73 -2.71 11.53
CA PRO A 56 1.77 -1.63 11.66
C PRO A 56 0.85 -1.79 12.87
N CYS A 57 0.53 -3.01 13.31
CA CYS A 57 -0.27 -3.21 14.53
C CYS A 57 0.56 -3.03 15.83
N GLY A 58 1.89 -3.01 15.71
CA GLY A 58 2.77 -2.62 16.80
C GLY A 58 2.85 -1.10 17.03
N LEU A 59 2.34 -0.28 16.10
CA LEU A 59 2.36 1.18 16.19
C LEU A 59 1.22 1.76 17.02
N LEU A 60 0.12 1.02 17.19
CA LEU A 60 -1.02 1.41 17.98
C LEU A 60 -1.63 0.15 18.59
N THR A 61 -1.78 0.12 19.91
CA THR A 61 -2.45 -1.01 20.54
C THR A 61 -3.97 -0.91 20.38
N LYS A 62 -4.67 -2.04 20.42
CA LYS A 62 -6.13 -2.08 20.44
C LYS A 62 -6.72 -1.20 21.55
N ALA A 63 -6.17 -1.30 22.76
CA ALA A 63 -6.64 -0.53 23.92
C ALA A 63 -6.49 0.99 23.72
N GLU A 64 -5.40 1.44 23.09
CA GLU A 64 -5.20 2.85 22.74
C GLU A 64 -6.18 3.31 21.66
N ALA A 65 -6.42 2.49 20.64
CA ALA A 65 -7.45 2.78 19.65
C ALA A 65 -8.83 2.90 20.31
N GLU A 66 -9.18 2.01 21.23
CA GLU A 66 -10.46 2.00 21.95
C GLU A 66 -10.68 3.25 22.80
N GLN A 67 -9.62 3.81 23.39
CA GLN A 67 -9.71 5.07 24.14
C GLN A 67 -10.11 6.26 23.26
N ILE A 68 -9.87 6.18 21.95
CA ILE A 68 -10.11 7.27 21.00
C ILE A 68 -11.38 7.03 20.19
N THR A 69 -11.57 5.81 19.68
CA THR A 69 -12.63 5.48 18.72
C THR A 69 -13.74 4.63 19.31
N GLY A 70 -13.65 4.25 20.58
CA GLY A 70 -14.57 3.32 21.22
C GLY A 70 -14.26 1.85 20.94
N ALA A 71 -15.10 0.97 21.50
CA ALA A 71 -14.91 -0.48 21.47
C ALA A 71 -14.74 -1.02 20.05
N GLN A 72 -13.77 -1.91 19.86
CA GLN A 72 -13.55 -2.59 18.58
C GLN A 72 -14.48 -3.80 18.47
N THR A 73 -15.04 -4.00 17.28
CA THR A 73 -15.89 -5.15 16.95
C THR A 73 -15.08 -6.42 16.66
N ALA A 74 -13.76 -6.30 16.45
CA ALA A 74 -12.85 -7.39 16.17
C ALA A 74 -11.42 -7.07 16.66
N GLU A 75 -10.52 -8.05 16.57
CA GLU A 75 -9.09 -7.80 16.73
C GLU A 75 -8.53 -7.01 15.53
N PRO A 76 -7.56 -6.11 15.75
CA PRO A 76 -6.90 -5.41 14.65
C PRO A 76 -6.21 -6.39 13.70
N VAL A 77 -6.32 -6.12 12.40
CA VAL A 77 -5.80 -7.02 11.36
C VAL A 77 -4.86 -6.27 10.43
N VAL A 78 -3.76 -6.93 10.06
CA VAL A 78 -2.84 -6.39 9.06
C VAL A 78 -3.33 -6.74 7.66
N GLU A 79 -3.52 -5.72 6.84
CA GLU A 79 -3.96 -5.82 5.46
C GLU A 79 -2.99 -5.11 4.51
N GLN A 80 -2.96 -5.55 3.25
CA GLN A 80 -2.19 -4.88 2.20
C GLN A 80 -3.10 -3.95 1.40
N LEU A 81 -2.88 -2.64 1.48
CA LEU A 81 -3.65 -1.63 0.74
C LEU A 81 -2.72 -0.87 -0.22
N GLY A 82 -2.74 -1.28 -1.49
CA GLY A 82 -1.78 -0.82 -2.49
C GLY A 82 -0.35 -1.19 -2.05
N ALA A 83 0.54 -0.21 -1.96
CA ALA A 83 1.91 -0.40 -1.44
C ALA A 83 2.04 -0.31 0.09
N ALA A 84 0.95 -0.03 0.82
CA ALA A 84 0.98 0.11 2.27
C ALA A 84 0.58 -1.19 2.99
N ARG A 85 1.28 -1.51 4.09
CA ARG A 85 0.78 -2.47 5.09
C ARG A 85 0.03 -1.71 6.16
N VAL A 86 -1.22 -2.05 6.40
CA VAL A 86 -2.13 -1.28 7.24
C VAL A 86 -2.66 -2.16 8.36
N CYS A 87 -2.57 -1.70 9.59
CA CYS A 87 -3.33 -2.26 10.69
C CYS A 87 -4.70 -1.60 10.69
N THR A 88 -5.73 -2.41 10.47
CA THR A 88 -7.13 -1.98 10.42
C THR A 88 -7.79 -2.25 11.76
N PHE A 89 -8.37 -1.20 12.33
CA PHE A 89 -9.18 -1.19 13.55
C PHE A 89 -10.63 -0.91 13.16
N SER A 90 -11.56 -1.68 13.71
CA SER A 90 -12.99 -1.67 13.37
C SER A 90 -13.87 -1.30 14.57
N PRO A 91 -13.87 -0.03 15.01
CA PRO A 91 -14.85 0.46 15.98
C PRO A 91 -16.28 0.37 15.42
N GLU A 92 -17.30 0.36 16.28
CA GLU A 92 -18.69 0.09 15.86
C GLU A 92 -19.21 0.97 14.72
N GLN A 93 -18.80 2.24 14.69
CA GLN A 93 -19.32 3.23 13.73
C GLN A 93 -18.25 3.75 12.77
N ALA A 94 -16.99 3.36 12.93
CA ALA A 94 -15.86 3.97 12.23
C ALA A 94 -14.89 2.90 11.70
N LEU A 95 -13.87 3.34 10.97
CA LEU A 95 -12.74 2.56 10.52
C LEU A 95 -11.48 3.38 10.74
N LEU A 96 -10.52 2.79 11.43
CA LEU A 96 -9.22 3.40 11.67
C LEU A 96 -8.15 2.53 11.01
N GLY A 97 -7.29 3.14 10.22
CA GLY A 97 -6.12 2.49 9.61
C GLY A 97 -4.82 3.17 10.05
N VAL A 98 -3.85 2.37 10.51
CA VAL A 98 -2.46 2.80 10.70
C VAL A 98 -1.59 2.08 9.67
N GLY A 99 -1.11 2.81 8.68
CA GLY A 99 -0.46 2.28 7.49
C GLY A 99 1.02 2.65 7.38
N ILE A 100 1.88 1.69 7.08
CA ILE A 100 3.30 1.92 6.80
C ILE A 100 3.50 1.97 5.28
N ARG A 101 4.14 3.03 4.79
CA ARG A 101 4.60 3.17 3.40
C ARG A 101 6.10 3.35 3.37
N THR A 102 6.80 2.38 2.80
CA THR A 102 8.26 2.39 2.69
C THR A 102 8.76 3.06 1.40
N THR A 103 7.85 3.32 0.45
CA THR A 103 8.16 3.84 -0.90
C THR A 103 7.38 5.11 -1.27
N SER A 104 6.74 5.77 -0.30
CA SER A 104 6.05 7.04 -0.49
C SER A 104 6.26 7.95 0.72
N GLY A 105 6.83 9.13 0.51
CA GLY A 105 6.97 10.18 1.51
C GLY A 105 5.82 11.20 1.46
N LEU A 106 6.01 12.36 2.10
CA LEU A 106 4.96 13.38 2.22
C LEU A 106 4.61 14.07 0.89
N ASP A 107 5.52 14.10 -0.07
CA ASP A 107 5.27 14.73 -1.38
C ASP A 107 4.27 13.93 -2.23
N GLN A 108 4.12 12.64 -1.94
CA GLN A 108 3.15 11.76 -2.57
C GLN A 108 1.80 11.73 -1.83
N VAL A 109 1.54 12.64 -0.88
CA VAL A 109 0.21 12.82 -0.29
C VAL A 109 -0.65 13.57 -1.30
N GLN A 110 -1.63 12.85 -1.87
CA GLN A 110 -2.55 13.41 -2.86
C GLN A 110 -3.76 14.01 -2.16
N SER A 111 -4.10 15.24 -2.52
CA SER A 111 -5.27 15.90 -1.99
C SER A 111 -6.54 15.62 -2.80
N ASN A 112 -6.41 15.13 -4.03
CA ASN A 112 -7.52 14.94 -4.99
C ASN A 112 -8.44 16.17 -5.08
N GLY A 113 -7.85 17.38 -5.02
CA GLY A 113 -8.57 18.65 -5.05
C GLY A 113 -8.95 19.21 -3.67
N ASN A 114 -8.70 18.47 -2.57
CA ASN A 114 -8.92 18.94 -1.21
C ASN A 114 -7.74 19.77 -0.69
N VAL A 115 -7.94 20.44 0.44
CA VAL A 115 -6.86 21.16 1.14
C VAL A 115 -5.98 20.14 1.87
N VAL A 116 -4.68 20.20 1.61
CA VAL A 116 -3.66 19.55 2.44
C VAL A 116 -3.01 20.62 3.30
N ARG A 117 -3.00 20.40 4.60
CA ARG A 117 -2.33 21.27 5.58
C ARG A 117 -1.01 20.62 5.97
N GLU A 118 0.04 21.41 6.02
CA GLU A 118 1.32 21.00 6.60
C GLU A 118 1.31 21.32 8.10
N LEU A 119 1.90 20.41 8.88
CA LEU A 119 1.98 20.52 10.34
C LEU A 119 3.15 19.68 10.86
N VAL A 120 3.32 19.67 12.19
CA VAL A 120 4.29 18.82 12.88
C VAL A 120 3.55 18.04 13.96
N VAL A 121 3.84 16.74 14.08
CA VAL A 121 3.40 15.88 15.17
C VAL A 121 4.66 15.35 15.85
N GLY A 122 4.83 15.64 17.13
CA GLY A 122 6.06 15.31 17.86
C GLY A 122 7.32 15.85 17.15
N ARG A 123 8.19 14.94 16.69
CA ARG A 123 9.41 15.24 15.92
C ARG A 123 9.26 15.02 14.41
N HIS A 124 8.12 14.54 13.93
CA HIS A 124 7.90 14.25 12.52
C HIS A 124 7.15 15.38 11.82
N GLN A 125 7.63 15.78 10.63
CA GLN A 125 6.84 16.59 9.70
C GLN A 125 5.62 15.79 9.28
N ALA A 126 4.48 16.46 9.11
CA ALA A 126 3.24 15.80 8.79
C ALA A 126 2.36 16.60 7.83
N LYS A 127 1.47 15.89 7.16
CA LYS A 127 0.41 16.47 6.34
C LYS A 127 -0.94 15.98 6.85
N GLN A 128 -1.92 16.87 6.89
CA GLN A 128 -3.32 16.54 7.16
C GLN A 128 -4.12 16.75 5.88
N SER A 129 -4.95 15.77 5.53
CA SER A 129 -5.90 15.88 4.41
C SER A 129 -7.26 15.38 4.85
N VAL A 130 -8.31 16.03 4.35
CA VAL A 130 -9.69 15.51 4.43
C VAL A 130 -10.03 14.90 3.08
N GLY A 131 -10.42 13.63 3.08
CA GLY A 131 -10.88 12.91 1.90
C GLY A 131 -12.28 13.37 1.48
N ALA A 132 -12.59 13.23 0.20
CA ALA A 132 -13.90 13.64 -0.36
C ALA A 132 -15.09 12.92 0.30
N THR A 133 -14.87 11.73 0.88
CA THR A 133 -15.88 10.94 1.58
C THR A 133 -15.91 11.20 3.10
N GLY A 134 -15.27 12.28 3.56
CA GLY A 134 -15.28 12.69 4.97
C GLY A 134 -14.29 11.94 5.87
N SER A 135 -13.32 11.20 5.33
CA SER A 135 -12.22 10.65 6.14
C SER A 135 -11.14 11.70 6.38
N CYS A 136 -10.39 11.57 7.49
CA CYS A 136 -9.22 12.39 7.75
C CYS A 136 -7.97 11.53 7.75
N GLY A 137 -6.95 11.96 7.01
CA GLY A 137 -5.62 11.38 6.99
C GLY A 137 -4.61 12.31 7.65
N ILE A 138 -3.85 11.79 8.61
CA ILE A 138 -2.63 12.38 9.16
C ILE A 138 -1.45 11.55 8.67
N PHE A 139 -0.56 12.16 7.90
CA PHE A 139 0.56 11.50 7.23
C PHE A 139 1.86 11.95 7.90
N LEU A 140 2.55 11.06 8.60
CA LEU A 140 3.78 11.30 9.36
C LEU A 140 4.99 10.95 8.49
N GLY A 141 5.78 11.93 8.08
CA GLY A 141 6.94 11.75 7.22
C GLY A 141 8.14 11.24 8.01
N VAL A 142 8.67 10.07 7.65
CA VAL A 142 9.82 9.43 8.32
C VAL A 142 11.10 9.64 7.51
N THR A 143 11.01 9.53 6.19
CA THR A 143 12.06 9.96 5.26
C THR A 143 11.42 10.70 4.09
N ALA A 144 12.24 11.23 3.17
CA ALA A 144 11.72 11.82 1.92
C ALA A 144 10.90 10.81 1.08
N SER A 145 11.12 9.50 1.25
CA SER A 145 10.45 8.44 0.50
C SER A 145 9.66 7.47 1.36
N SER A 146 9.44 7.76 2.64
CA SER A 146 8.68 6.87 3.53
C SER A 146 7.87 7.66 4.56
N ARG A 147 6.70 7.12 4.91
CA ARG A 147 5.79 7.75 5.86
C ARG A 147 4.89 6.72 6.54
N VAL A 148 4.24 7.15 7.60
CA VAL A 148 3.15 6.43 8.24
C VAL A 148 1.85 7.21 8.06
N ASP A 149 0.80 6.53 7.64
CA ASP A 149 -0.53 7.08 7.39
C ASP A 149 -1.44 6.71 8.60
N VAL A 150 -2.09 7.69 9.20
CA VAL A 150 -3.20 7.48 10.14
C VAL A 150 -4.46 7.97 9.46
N VAL A 151 -5.39 7.06 9.16
CA VAL A 151 -6.63 7.40 8.43
C VAL A 151 -7.82 6.98 9.27
N LEU A 152 -8.72 7.92 9.54
CA LEU A 152 -9.96 7.68 10.28
C LEU A 152 -11.15 8.19 9.46
N ASN A 153 -12.19 7.38 9.31
CA ASN A 153 -13.52 7.89 8.98
C ASN A 153 -14.38 7.90 10.25
N SER A 154 -15.17 8.94 10.44
CA SER A 154 -16.00 9.14 11.63
C SER A 154 -17.34 8.39 11.60
N GLY A 155 -17.63 7.61 10.55
CA GLY A 155 -18.94 6.93 10.42
C GLY A 155 -20.12 7.82 10.07
N SER A 156 -20.01 9.10 10.40
CA SER A 156 -21.00 10.14 10.16
C SER A 156 -20.42 11.24 9.26
N PRO A 157 -21.12 11.64 8.18
CA PRO A 157 -20.66 12.70 7.29
C PRO A 157 -20.65 14.09 7.96
N THR A 158 -21.30 14.24 9.11
CA THR A 158 -21.37 15.52 9.84
C THR A 158 -20.32 15.67 10.93
N GLU A 159 -19.57 14.61 11.23
CA GLU A 159 -18.54 14.61 12.27
C GLU A 159 -17.16 14.75 11.64
N ASP A 160 -16.39 15.73 12.10
CA ASP A 160 -14.99 15.90 11.70
C ASP A 160 -14.11 14.81 12.34
N PRO A 161 -13.50 13.89 11.56
CA PRO A 161 -12.63 12.86 12.11
C PRO A 161 -11.23 13.37 12.45
N CYS A 162 -10.83 14.55 11.98
CA CYS A 162 -9.44 15.01 12.13
C CYS A 162 -8.96 15.16 13.57
N PRO A 163 -9.76 15.69 14.52
CA PRO A 163 -9.33 15.75 15.92
C PRO A 163 -9.00 14.38 16.53
N LEU A 164 -9.76 13.34 16.17
CA LEU A 164 -9.51 11.98 16.63
C LEU A 164 -8.33 11.34 15.90
N ALA A 165 -8.22 11.55 14.57
CA ALA A 165 -7.08 11.09 13.78
C ALA A 165 -5.76 11.70 14.29
N MET A 166 -5.78 12.97 14.72
CA MET A 166 -4.62 13.65 15.31
C MET A 166 -4.16 12.97 16.60
N ARG A 167 -5.10 12.66 17.51
CA ARG A 167 -4.78 11.97 18.77
C ARG A 167 -4.16 10.59 18.51
N VAL A 168 -4.65 9.87 17.50
CA VAL A 168 -4.04 8.59 17.12
C VAL A 168 -2.62 8.82 16.60
N ALA A 169 -2.41 9.83 15.75
CA ALA A 169 -1.08 10.15 15.23
C ALA A 169 -0.09 10.51 16.36
N GLU A 170 -0.54 11.25 17.37
CA GLU A 170 0.25 11.56 18.57
C GLU A 170 0.65 10.31 19.38
N LEU A 171 -0.16 9.25 19.37
CA LEU A 171 0.20 7.96 19.99
C LEU A 171 1.13 7.11 19.12
N VAL A 172 0.99 7.19 17.80
CA VAL A 172 1.82 6.45 16.84
C VAL A 172 3.23 7.06 16.75
N GLU A 173 3.33 8.38 16.76
CA GLU A 173 4.56 9.13 16.47
C GLU A 173 5.78 8.74 17.35
N PRO A 174 5.63 8.52 18.67
CA PRO A 174 6.77 8.14 19.52
C PRO A 174 7.35 6.76 19.20
N ARG A 175 6.62 5.91 18.46
CA ARG A 175 7.06 4.56 18.04
C ARG A 175 7.74 4.56 16.68
N LEU A 176 7.75 5.69 15.98
CA LEU A 176 8.45 5.86 14.72
C LEU A 176 9.94 6.13 14.98
N PRO A 177 10.85 5.72 14.07
CA PRO A 177 12.29 5.94 14.19
C PRO A 177 12.71 7.41 14.09
#